data_AF-A0A1H1VPB2-F1
#
_entry.id   AF-A0A1H1VPB2-F1
#
_cell.length_a   1.000
_cell.length_b   1.000
_cell.length_c   1.000
_cell.angle_alpha   90.00
_cell.angle_beta   90.00
_cell.angle_gamma   90.00
#
_symmetry.space_group_name_H-M   'P 1'
#
loop_
_entity.id
_entity.type
_entity.pdbx_description
1 polymer ?
#
loop_
_entity_poly.entity_id
_entity_poly.type
_entity_poly.pdbx_seq_one_letter_code
_entity_poly.pdbx_strand_id
1 'polypeptide(L)'
;MPVCVQNSPDTDRHPHQTPDARGPGRTDGWQDRGVSESTHRNLLAHNAGTPQTELPADPAAAELASATPEQLIGIVGGHPATSLGWALLAERALAADTAEGTIQAYAYARTGYHRGLDALRKAGWRGSGPVPWEHEPNRGFLRALWALSVAAGRIGETDEQERCSQFLRDSSEAGYRELAN
;
A
#
# COMPACT_ATOMS: atom_id res chain seq x y z
N MET A 1 -12.28 -44.42 -1.93
CA MET A 1 -12.82 -44.57 -3.30
C MET A 1 -11.98 -43.69 -4.23
N PRO A 2 -11.36 -44.24 -5.28
CA PRO A 2 -10.38 -43.54 -6.10
C PRO A 2 -11.01 -42.71 -7.24
N VAL A 3 -10.37 -41.57 -7.50
CA VAL A 3 -10.06 -40.90 -8.78
C VAL A 3 -11.03 -41.02 -9.97
N CYS A 4 -11.50 -39.87 -10.46
CA CYS A 4 -11.71 -39.64 -11.90
C CYS A 4 -11.03 -38.33 -12.31
N VAL A 5 -9.80 -38.46 -12.79
CA VAL A 5 -9.09 -37.52 -13.66
C VAL A 5 -9.65 -37.70 -15.07
N GLN A 6 -10.01 -36.62 -15.74
CA GLN A 6 -10.15 -36.60 -17.19
C GLN A 6 -9.36 -35.41 -17.74
N ASN A 7 -8.15 -35.71 -18.20
CA ASN A 7 -7.40 -34.91 -19.17
C ASN A 7 -7.85 -35.32 -20.58
N SER A 8 -7.97 -34.36 -21.48
CA SER A 8 -7.92 -34.57 -22.94
C SER A 8 -7.52 -33.28 -23.66
N PRO A 9 -6.93 -33.37 -24.87
CA PRO A 9 -5.64 -32.74 -25.14
C PRO A 9 -5.65 -31.56 -26.14
N ASP A 10 -4.53 -30.86 -26.06
CA ASP A 10 -3.81 -29.93 -26.95
C ASP A 10 -4.11 -30.00 -28.46
N THR A 11 -4.39 -28.84 -29.07
CA THR A 11 -4.23 -28.45 -30.50
C THR A 11 -4.39 -26.90 -30.50
N ASP A 12 -3.60 -26.03 -31.12
CA ASP A 12 -2.58 -26.12 -32.15
C ASP A 12 -1.58 -24.98 -31.95
N ARG A 13 -0.27 -25.30 -32.00
CA ARG A 13 0.79 -24.32 -32.25
C ARG A 13 0.94 -24.13 -33.76
N HIS A 14 0.92 -22.89 -34.22
CA HIS A 14 1.48 -22.51 -35.51
C HIS A 14 2.68 -21.56 -35.31
N PRO A 15 3.85 -21.86 -35.89
CA PRO A 15 5.05 -21.01 -35.83
C PRO A 15 5.04 -19.98 -36.97
N HIS A 16 6.21 -19.39 -37.23
CA HIS A 16 6.57 -18.43 -38.30
C HIS A 16 6.54 -16.96 -37.85
N GLN A 17 7.54 -16.11 -38.10
CA GLN A 17 8.93 -16.20 -38.55
C GLN A 17 9.46 -14.76 -38.44
N THR A 18 10.71 -14.56 -38.03
CA THR A 18 11.42 -13.28 -38.20
C THR A 18 11.95 -13.14 -39.63
N PRO A 19 12.25 -11.91 -40.07
CA PRO A 19 13.56 -11.70 -40.67
C PRO A 19 14.29 -10.43 -40.21
N ASP A 20 15.60 -10.63 -40.08
CA ASP A 20 16.72 -9.69 -39.92
C ASP A 20 16.89 -8.83 -41.19
N ALA A 21 17.34 -7.57 -41.03
CA ALA A 21 18.01 -6.83 -42.10
C ALA A 21 18.91 -5.71 -41.52
N ARG A 22 20.20 -6.04 -41.36
CA ARG A 22 21.33 -5.10 -41.31
C ARG A 22 21.52 -4.38 -42.64
N GLY A 23 21.93 -3.11 -42.57
CA GLY A 23 22.45 -2.33 -43.71
C GLY A 23 23.22 -1.07 -43.24
N PRO A 24 24.51 -0.88 -43.60
CA PRO A 24 25.41 0.11 -42.98
C PRO A 24 25.66 1.36 -43.85
N GLY A 25 26.15 2.46 -43.23
CA GLY A 25 26.93 3.47 -43.98
C GLY A 25 27.10 4.87 -43.39
N ARG A 26 28.37 5.21 -43.10
CA ARG A 26 29.06 6.53 -43.18
C ARG A 26 28.72 7.63 -42.15
N THR A 27 29.60 7.92 -41.18
CA THR A 27 30.85 8.73 -41.17
C THR A 27 30.65 10.24 -41.12
N ASP A 28 31.12 10.77 -39.98
CA ASP A 28 31.86 12.01 -39.75
C ASP A 28 31.18 13.37 -39.90
N GLY A 29 31.11 14.06 -38.75
CA GLY A 29 31.60 15.42 -38.67
C GLY A 29 30.70 16.39 -37.91
N TRP A 30 31.32 17.00 -36.89
CA TRP A 30 31.09 18.35 -36.37
C TRP A 30 30.32 18.53 -35.04
N GLN A 31 31.15 18.86 -34.05
CA GLN A 31 30.99 19.96 -33.09
C GLN A 31 30.16 19.69 -31.84
N ASP A 32 30.91 19.26 -30.81
CA ASP A 32 30.99 19.90 -29.50
C ASP A 32 30.24 21.25 -29.41
N ARG A 33 28.98 21.17 -28.98
CA ARG A 33 28.19 22.30 -28.52
C ARG A 33 27.43 21.86 -27.30
N GLY A 34 27.97 22.24 -26.14
CA GLY A 34 27.22 22.56 -24.95
C GLY A 34 26.44 21.40 -24.36
N VAL A 35 26.87 20.98 -23.18
CA VAL A 35 26.02 20.35 -22.17
C VAL A 35 24.83 21.30 -21.93
N SER A 36 23.80 21.23 -22.76
CA SER A 36 22.46 21.68 -22.42
C SER A 36 21.92 20.58 -21.52
N GLU A 37 22.35 20.65 -20.27
CA GLU A 37 21.72 20.03 -19.12
C GLU A 37 20.29 20.56 -19.09
N SER A 38 19.46 19.98 -19.95
CA SER A 38 18.02 20.13 -19.98
C SER A 38 17.55 19.49 -18.69
N THR A 39 17.68 20.29 -17.64
CA THR A 39 16.93 20.31 -16.40
C THR A 39 16.21 18.99 -16.22
N HIS A 40 16.83 18.07 -15.47
CA HIS A 40 16.13 16.96 -14.83
C HIS A 40 14.88 17.57 -14.20
N ARG A 41 13.78 17.49 -14.94
CA ARG A 41 12.53 18.14 -14.61
C ARG A 41 12.10 17.44 -13.35
N ASN A 42 12.21 18.17 -12.25
CA ASN A 42 12.14 17.67 -10.89
C ASN A 42 10.97 16.68 -10.77
N LEU A 43 11.27 15.37 -10.73
CA LEU A 43 10.28 14.30 -10.63
C LEU A 43 9.57 14.32 -9.26
N LEU A 44 9.92 15.27 -8.39
CA LEU A 44 9.19 15.57 -7.16
C LEU A 44 7.88 16.36 -7.40
N ALA A 45 7.58 16.76 -8.64
CA ALA A 45 6.35 17.50 -8.98
C ALA A 45 5.10 16.61 -9.17
N HIS A 46 5.10 15.34 -8.77
CA HIS A 46 3.94 14.45 -9.00
C HIS A 46 2.69 14.80 -8.17
N ASN A 47 2.81 15.72 -7.20
CA ASN A 47 1.70 16.14 -6.34
C ASN A 47 1.43 17.65 -6.33
N ALA A 48 2.12 18.43 -7.17
CA ALA A 48 1.91 19.87 -7.24
C ALA A 48 0.61 20.18 -8.00
N GLY A 49 -0.53 19.97 -7.33
CA GLY A 49 -1.87 20.26 -7.87
C GLY A 49 -2.95 19.24 -7.50
N THR A 50 -2.57 18.03 -7.04
CA THR A 50 -3.55 17.02 -6.61
C THR A 50 -4.01 17.36 -5.19
N PRO A 51 -5.33 17.54 -4.94
CA PRO A 51 -5.82 17.81 -3.59
C PRO A 51 -5.43 16.69 -2.63
N GLN A 52 -4.77 17.04 -1.54
CA GLN A 52 -4.49 16.11 -0.45
C GLN A 52 -5.78 15.82 0.31
N THR A 53 -5.96 14.60 0.79
CA THR A 53 -7.08 14.26 1.67
C THR A 53 -6.61 14.22 3.12
N GLU A 54 -7.25 15.03 3.94
CA GLU A 54 -7.05 15.10 5.39
C GLU A 54 -8.29 14.57 6.10
N LEU A 55 -8.13 13.52 6.90
CA LEU A 55 -9.23 12.98 7.70
C LEU A 55 -9.58 13.93 8.86
N PRO A 56 -10.86 14.01 9.27
CA PRO A 56 -11.22 14.66 10.52
C PRO A 56 -10.63 13.90 11.71
N ALA A 57 -10.47 14.58 12.85
CA ALA A 57 -10.01 13.95 14.08
C ALA A 57 -10.88 12.74 14.47
N ASP A 58 -10.24 11.66 14.91
CA ASP A 58 -10.92 10.47 15.39
C ASP A 58 -11.52 10.74 16.78
N PRO A 59 -12.84 10.54 17.00
CA PRO A 59 -13.45 10.70 18.31
C PRO A 59 -12.80 9.85 19.42
N ALA A 60 -12.19 8.71 19.06
CA ALA A 60 -11.49 7.83 19.99
C ALA A 60 -10.01 8.21 20.21
N ALA A 61 -9.48 9.23 19.51
CA ALA A 61 -8.04 9.52 19.50
C ALA A 61 -7.46 9.75 20.90
N ALA A 62 -8.13 10.55 21.74
CA ALA A 62 -7.65 10.85 23.09
C ALA A 62 -7.65 9.62 24.01
N GLU A 63 -8.69 8.77 23.90
CA GLU A 63 -8.78 7.52 24.65
C GLU A 63 -7.70 6.53 24.19
N LEU A 64 -7.52 6.37 22.87
CA LEU A 64 -6.49 5.51 22.29
C LEU A 64 -5.06 5.98 22.65
N ALA A 65 -4.82 7.28 22.69
CA ALA A 65 -3.50 7.84 23.04
C ALA A 65 -3.10 7.57 24.51
N SER A 66 -4.07 7.31 25.38
CA SER A 66 -3.85 7.03 26.81
C SER A 66 -4.11 5.57 27.20
N ALA A 67 -4.50 4.74 26.22
CA ALA A 67 -4.90 3.37 26.46
C ALA A 67 -3.73 2.47 26.86
N THR A 68 -3.93 1.63 27.87
CA THR A 68 -3.10 0.45 28.05
C THR A 68 -3.45 -0.60 26.99
N PRO A 69 -2.54 -1.55 26.71
CA PRO A 69 -2.81 -2.56 25.71
C PRO A 69 -4.06 -3.42 26.00
N GLU A 70 -4.40 -3.61 27.27
CA GLU A 70 -5.59 -4.37 27.72
C GLU A 70 -6.89 -3.59 27.47
N GLN A 71 -6.83 -2.26 27.40
CA GLN A 71 -8.00 -1.40 27.17
C GLN A 71 -8.37 -1.29 25.68
N LEU A 72 -7.42 -1.49 24.76
CA LEU A 72 -7.61 -1.28 23.32
C LEU A 72 -8.83 -2.02 22.76
N ILE A 73 -9.05 -3.27 23.16
CA ILE A 73 -10.20 -4.07 22.68
C ILE A 73 -11.53 -3.41 23.08
N GLY A 74 -11.64 -2.93 24.32
CA GLY A 74 -12.85 -2.25 24.81
C GLY A 74 -13.11 -0.94 24.07
N ILE A 75 -12.06 -0.15 23.86
CA ILE A 75 -12.12 1.14 23.15
C ILE A 75 -12.57 0.92 21.71
N VAL A 76 -11.95 -0.02 20.99
CA VAL A 76 -12.34 -0.35 19.61
C VAL A 76 -13.77 -0.89 19.54
N GLY A 77 -14.19 -1.68 20.52
CA GLY A 77 -15.58 -2.14 20.64
C GLY A 77 -16.59 -1.00 20.83
N GLY A 78 -16.23 0.03 21.59
CA GLY A 78 -17.03 1.26 21.77
C GLY A 78 -16.99 2.20 20.56
N HIS A 79 -15.89 2.17 19.80
CA HIS A 79 -15.65 3.05 18.65
C HIS A 79 -15.33 2.27 17.36
N PRO A 80 -16.21 1.39 16.85
CA PRO A 80 -15.87 0.45 15.77
C PRO A 80 -15.52 1.11 14.41
N ALA A 81 -15.77 2.41 14.27
CA ALA A 81 -15.39 3.21 13.11
C ALA A 81 -13.94 3.76 13.16
N THR A 82 -13.23 3.64 14.30
CA THR A 82 -11.86 4.12 14.46
C THR A 82 -10.88 3.33 13.59
N SER A 83 -10.27 3.96 12.59
CA SER A 83 -9.20 3.29 11.83
C SER A 83 -7.97 3.07 12.70
N LEU A 84 -7.65 4.02 13.59
CA LEU A 84 -6.47 3.99 14.44
C LEU A 84 -6.51 2.85 15.45
N GLY A 85 -7.63 2.65 16.13
CA GLY A 85 -7.73 1.57 17.13
C GLY A 85 -7.59 0.19 16.50
N TRP A 86 -8.17 -0.05 15.32
CA TRP A 86 -7.95 -1.30 14.56
C TRP A 86 -6.48 -1.47 14.13
N ALA A 87 -5.80 -0.40 13.72
CA ALA A 87 -4.38 -0.45 13.40
C ALA A 87 -3.52 -0.83 14.63
N LEU A 88 -3.80 -0.24 15.79
CA LEU A 88 -3.11 -0.54 17.05
C LEU A 88 -3.29 -2.01 17.48
N LEU A 89 -4.50 -2.55 17.34
CA LEU A 89 -4.75 -3.98 17.58
C LEU A 89 -3.95 -4.86 16.60
N ALA A 90 -3.89 -4.48 15.32
CA ALA A 90 -3.15 -5.24 14.33
C ALA A 90 -1.64 -5.26 14.61
N GLU A 91 -1.05 -4.12 14.93
CA GLU A 91 0.36 -4.01 15.28
C GLU A 91 0.71 -4.80 16.54
N ARG A 92 -0.14 -4.76 17.57
CA ARG A 92 0.04 -5.58 18.77
C ARG A 92 0.01 -7.08 18.44
N ALA A 93 -0.92 -7.49 17.59
CA ALA A 93 -1.03 -8.89 17.18
C ALA A 93 0.18 -9.33 16.33
N LEU A 94 0.73 -8.46 15.47
CA LEU A 94 1.99 -8.71 14.76
C LEU A 94 3.19 -8.83 15.71
N ALA A 95 3.23 -7.99 16.75
CA ALA A 95 4.32 -7.97 17.72
C ALA A 95 4.38 -9.24 18.60
N ALA A 96 3.28 -10.00 18.69
CA ALA A 96 3.28 -11.30 19.36
C ALA A 96 4.11 -12.36 18.61
N ASP A 97 4.36 -12.15 17.32
CA ASP A 97 5.17 -13.02 16.45
C ASP A 97 4.76 -14.50 16.47
N THR A 98 3.45 -14.76 16.48
CA THR A 98 2.86 -16.09 16.37
C THR A 98 2.03 -16.22 15.10
N ALA A 99 1.76 -17.47 14.68
CA ALA A 99 0.84 -17.74 13.58
C ALA A 99 -0.56 -17.19 13.86
N GLU A 100 -1.07 -17.39 15.09
CA GLU A 100 -2.36 -16.84 15.51
C GLU A 100 -2.36 -15.30 15.49
N GLY A 101 -1.33 -14.67 16.06
CA GLY A 101 -1.18 -13.21 16.07
C GLY A 101 -1.10 -12.63 14.66
N THR A 102 -0.46 -13.32 13.73
CA THR A 102 -0.42 -12.92 12.32
C THR A 102 -1.82 -12.94 11.67
N ILE A 103 -2.61 -13.98 11.92
CA ILE A 103 -3.98 -14.08 11.40
C ILE A 103 -4.89 -13.01 12.03
N GLN A 104 -4.78 -12.79 13.34
CA GLN A 104 -5.49 -11.72 14.04
C GLN A 104 -5.11 -10.35 13.48
N ALA A 105 -3.82 -10.10 13.28
CA ALA A 105 -3.33 -8.86 12.71
C ALA A 105 -3.91 -8.59 11.33
N TYR A 106 -3.92 -9.59 10.45
CA TYR A 106 -4.51 -9.47 9.12
C TYR A 106 -5.99 -9.07 9.18
N ALA A 107 -6.77 -9.70 10.07
CA ALA A 107 -8.19 -9.38 10.26
C ALA A 107 -8.41 -7.96 10.82
N TYR A 108 -7.64 -7.56 11.84
CA TYR A 108 -7.71 -6.21 12.41
C TYR A 108 -7.27 -5.14 11.42
N ALA A 109 -6.14 -5.35 10.73
CA ALA A 109 -5.59 -4.43 9.76
C ALA A 109 -6.54 -4.22 8.58
N ARG A 110 -7.11 -5.30 8.03
CA ARG A 110 -8.12 -5.21 6.98
C ARG A 110 -9.35 -4.42 7.43
N THR A 111 -9.80 -4.63 8.67
CA THR A 111 -10.92 -3.86 9.23
C THR A 111 -10.57 -2.37 9.33
N GLY A 112 -9.41 -2.03 9.92
CA GLY A 112 -8.93 -0.66 10.04
C GLY A 112 -8.77 0.02 8.69
N TYR A 113 -8.13 -0.66 7.73
CA TYR A 113 -7.97 -0.23 6.35
C TYR A 113 -9.33 0.15 5.72
N HIS A 114 -10.34 -0.70 5.85
CA HIS A 114 -11.67 -0.40 5.31
C HIS A 114 -12.36 0.76 6.03
N ARG A 115 -12.23 0.89 7.36
CA ARG A 115 -12.75 2.05 8.10
C ARG A 115 -12.09 3.35 7.66
N GLY A 116 -10.78 3.33 7.46
CA GLY A 116 -10.02 4.44 6.90
C GLY A 116 -10.46 4.81 5.49
N LEU A 117 -10.66 3.83 4.60
CA LEU A 117 -11.18 4.08 3.25
C LEU A 117 -12.58 4.72 3.26
N ASP A 118 -13.46 4.27 4.16
CA ASP A 118 -14.79 4.87 4.31
C ASP A 118 -14.71 6.32 4.79
N ALA A 119 -13.81 6.62 5.72
CA ALA A 119 -13.55 7.97 6.18
C ALA A 119 -12.96 8.85 5.06
N LEU A 120 -11.99 8.33 4.29
CA LEU A 120 -11.37 9.04 3.16
C LEU A 120 -12.41 9.39 2.09
N ARG A 121 -13.30 8.44 1.74
CA ARG A 121 -14.37 8.68 0.77
C ARG A 121 -15.31 9.82 1.20
N LYS A 122 -15.66 9.84 2.50
CA LYS A 122 -16.46 10.92 3.10
C LYS A 122 -15.72 12.26 3.08
N ALA A 123 -14.40 12.24 3.25
CA ALA A 123 -13.51 13.40 3.16
C ALA A 123 -13.20 13.84 1.71
N GLY A 124 -13.79 13.20 0.70
CA GLY A 124 -13.66 13.61 -0.70
C GLY A 124 -12.67 12.79 -1.53
N TRP A 125 -12.00 11.79 -0.96
CA TRP A 125 -11.09 10.91 -1.71
C TRP A 125 -11.86 10.06 -2.73
N ARG A 126 -11.27 9.85 -3.91
CA ARG A 126 -11.91 9.19 -5.06
C ARG A 126 -11.12 8.00 -5.60
N GLY A 127 -10.33 7.34 -4.75
CA GLY A 127 -9.55 6.15 -5.14
C GLY A 127 -8.08 6.44 -5.47
N SER A 128 -7.68 7.71 -5.52
CA SER A 128 -6.29 8.14 -5.74
C SER A 128 -6.04 9.51 -5.13
N GLY A 129 -4.76 9.83 -4.95
CA GLY A 129 -4.29 11.11 -4.44
C GLY A 129 -3.69 11.01 -3.04
N PRO A 130 -2.95 12.04 -2.61
CA PRO A 130 -2.13 11.98 -1.40
C PRO A 130 -2.96 11.91 -0.13
N VAL A 131 -2.47 11.12 0.84
CA VAL A 131 -2.98 11.02 2.21
C VAL A 131 -1.79 11.28 3.15
N PRO A 132 -1.46 12.54 3.47
CA PRO A 132 -0.21 12.90 4.15
C PRO A 132 -0.07 12.25 5.52
N TRP A 133 1.13 11.77 5.86
CA TRP A 133 1.43 11.16 7.17
C TRP A 133 1.54 12.22 8.28
N GLU A 134 1.95 13.42 7.89
CA GLU A 134 2.12 14.60 8.72
C GLU A 134 0.80 15.00 9.38
N HIS A 135 -0.32 14.79 8.68
CA HIS A 135 -1.66 14.97 9.23
C HIS A 135 -2.03 13.79 10.13
N GLU A 136 -1.99 14.01 11.45
CA GLU A 136 -2.13 12.96 12.45
C GLU A 136 -3.36 12.04 12.27
N PRO A 137 -4.57 12.56 11.97
CA PRO A 137 -5.74 11.70 11.74
C PRO A 137 -5.61 10.70 10.58
N ASN A 138 -4.73 10.94 9.61
CA ASN A 138 -4.48 10.01 8.52
C ASN A 138 -3.67 8.78 8.97
N ARG A 139 -2.92 8.88 10.07
CA ARG A 139 -1.99 7.83 10.50
C ARG A 139 -2.71 6.53 10.83
N GLY A 140 -3.95 6.59 11.33
CA GLY A 140 -4.75 5.39 11.59
C GLY A 140 -4.99 4.55 10.33
N PHE A 141 -5.24 5.19 9.18
CA PHE A 141 -5.41 4.49 7.90
C PHE A 141 -4.06 3.94 7.39
N LEU A 142 -3.01 4.77 7.40
CA LEU A 142 -1.69 4.41 6.88
C LEU A 142 -1.05 3.27 7.68
N ARG A 143 -1.21 3.28 9.00
CA ARG A 143 -0.77 2.21 9.90
C ARG A 143 -1.53 0.90 9.64
N ALA A 144 -2.86 0.96 9.48
CA ALA A 144 -3.64 -0.23 9.13
C ALA A 144 -3.22 -0.82 7.78
N LEU A 145 -2.97 0.03 6.78
CA LEU A 145 -2.50 -0.39 5.46
C LEU A 145 -1.12 -1.07 5.53
N TRP A 146 -0.21 -0.53 6.33
CA TRP A 146 1.10 -1.16 6.55
C TRP A 146 1.01 -2.48 7.30
N ALA A 147 0.25 -2.52 8.41
CA ALA A 147 0.04 -3.75 9.16
C ALA A 147 -0.60 -4.85 8.29
N LEU A 148 -1.49 -4.47 7.36
CA LEU A 148 -2.06 -5.40 6.38
C LEU A 148 -0.99 -5.94 5.44
N SER A 149 -0.12 -5.07 4.91
CA SER A 149 1.03 -5.48 4.07
C SER A 149 1.93 -6.48 4.79
N VAL A 150 2.31 -6.22 6.04
CA VAL A 150 3.17 -7.09 6.84
C VAL A 150 2.50 -8.43 7.12
N ALA A 151 1.24 -8.42 7.57
CA ALA A 151 0.50 -9.63 7.87
C ALA A 151 0.28 -10.51 6.62
N ALA A 152 -0.06 -9.89 5.49
CA ALA A 152 -0.19 -10.57 4.19
C ALA A 152 1.11 -11.29 3.79
N GLY A 153 2.25 -10.61 3.92
CA GLY A 153 3.55 -11.21 3.63
C GLY A 153 3.86 -12.41 4.52
N ARG A 154 3.55 -12.32 5.83
CA ARG A 154 3.77 -13.43 6.78
C ARG A 154 2.90 -14.66 6.49
N ILE A 155 1.73 -14.51 5.87
CA ILE A 155 0.86 -15.63 5.49
C ILE A 155 1.07 -16.14 4.05
N GLY A 156 1.99 -15.52 3.30
CA GLY A 156 2.30 -15.91 1.92
C GLY A 156 1.41 -15.28 0.84
N GLU A 157 0.62 -14.25 1.18
CA GLU A 157 -0.20 -13.48 0.23
C GLU A 157 0.64 -12.35 -0.40
N THR A 158 1.65 -12.73 -1.20
CA THR A 158 2.64 -11.81 -1.77
C THR A 158 2.01 -10.71 -2.62
N ASP A 159 1.02 -11.03 -3.45
CA ASP A 159 0.35 -10.02 -4.28
C ASP A 159 -0.35 -8.95 -3.43
N GLU A 160 -0.90 -9.32 -2.27
CA GLU A 160 -1.53 -8.35 -1.37
C GLU A 160 -0.52 -7.52 -0.59
N GLN A 161 0.57 -8.14 -0.14
CA GLN A 161 1.70 -7.43 0.45
C GLN A 161 2.20 -6.33 -0.51
N GLU A 162 2.48 -6.68 -1.75
CA GLU A 162 3.02 -5.74 -2.74
C GLU A 162 2.02 -4.62 -3.05
N ARG A 163 0.73 -4.95 -3.27
CA ARG A 163 -0.30 -3.93 -3.49
C ARG A 163 -0.45 -2.97 -2.32
N CYS A 164 -0.46 -3.48 -1.07
CA CYS A 164 -0.61 -2.64 0.11
C CYS A 164 0.62 -1.75 0.34
N SER A 165 1.82 -2.31 0.16
CA SER A 165 3.07 -1.55 0.27
C SER A 165 3.17 -0.45 -0.79
N GLN A 166 2.83 -0.75 -2.05
CA GLN A 166 2.82 0.24 -3.12
C GLN A 166 1.76 1.31 -2.86
N PHE A 167 0.55 0.92 -2.44
CA PHE A 167 -0.49 1.88 -2.10
C PHE A 167 -0.07 2.82 -0.96
N LEU A 168 0.66 2.32 0.04
CA LEU A 168 1.21 3.16 1.10
C LEU A 168 2.21 4.18 0.55
N ARG A 169 3.16 3.76 -0.30
CA ARG A 169 4.13 4.66 -0.94
C ARG A 169 3.45 5.74 -1.77
N ASP A 170 2.47 5.36 -2.58
CA ASP A 170 1.73 6.28 -3.44
C ASP A 170 0.87 7.27 -2.64
N SER A 171 0.34 6.83 -1.49
CA SER A 171 -0.45 7.68 -0.61
C SER A 171 0.41 8.64 0.21
N SER A 172 1.54 8.15 0.72
CA SER A 172 2.42 8.88 1.64
C SER A 172 3.84 8.29 1.67
N GLU A 173 4.75 8.91 0.93
CA GLU A 173 6.18 8.56 0.99
C GLU A 173 6.75 8.71 2.41
N ALA A 174 6.33 9.75 3.15
CA ALA A 174 6.73 9.94 4.54
C ALA A 174 6.22 8.82 5.44
N GLY A 175 4.94 8.42 5.29
CA GLY A 175 4.37 7.31 6.04
C GLY A 175 5.01 5.98 5.72
N TYR A 176 5.35 5.74 4.43
CA TYR A 176 6.10 4.55 4.04
C TYR A 176 7.47 4.49 4.73
N ARG A 177 8.25 5.59 4.71
CA ARG A 177 9.56 5.64 5.37
C ARG A 177 9.50 5.45 6.87
N GLU A 178 8.49 6.02 7.53
CA GLU A 178 8.30 5.89 8.97
C GLU A 178 7.95 4.45 9.37
N LEU A 179 7.07 3.79 8.61
CA LEU A 179 6.50 2.50 8.99
C LEU A 179 7.32 1.30 8.50
N ALA A 180 8.02 1.42 7.36
CA ALA A 180 8.79 0.32 6.78
C ALA A 180 10.23 0.20 7.30
N ASN A 181 10.60 1.04 8.28
CA ASN A 181 11.89 1.04 8.96
C ASN A 181 11.90 0.08 10.16
#